data_AF-A0AAD7ZT76-F1
#
_entry.id   AF-A0AAD7ZT76-F1
#
_cell.length_a   1.000
_cell.length_b   1.000
_cell.length_c   1.000
_cell.angle_alpha   90.00
_cell.angle_beta   90.00
_cell.angle_gamma   90.00
#
_symmetry.space_group_name_H-M   'P 1'
#
loop_
_entity.id
_entity.type
_entity.pdbx_description
1 polymer ?
#
loop_
_entity_poly.entity_id
_entity_poly.type
_entity_poly.pdbx_seq_one_letter_code
_entity_poly.pdbx_strand_id
1 'polypeptide(L)'
;FEDGTLPFLSIMALHHGFLTLYDLAGNMAAIAEHTFSLARYLFKYLLTLHHSNGAPATVMYCDTDYEDIRTQGNVVTFNMLRSNGEYIGFAEILNMASLNGIQLRTGCFCNPGSCQRHLGLSNDDIKTHFEAGHVCGDDKHLVNGQPTGTIRVSFGYMSTKKDVDKLINMLTCCVVQGAPVQKLPSWWSDFKQVYLSRFDGNHQYNVSPQSSSKFDTKNIAYKSSCAAIKPVYSNKQVTHINSIPKQIMNMKPVSKQVVNDGSMTLTHMFIYPVKSCGAVRVDNWIIGPRGFLFDREWMVVTFAGVSLTQKQESNLCLVEPNIDLGRGVLILQFPDMPDISVPLDAPSSTNDKLKELSLCQSKVCGDRIQGWDCGNEVAVWLSEALGRHGLRLIRQWNSDLRVFKGNKILPGGNNKPVLSLSNQAQFLLISSSSIQWLSDQLDKAEADFDKESLMNRFRSNLVVLGSKPLEETEWTHVQIGNVRFQSEGSCTRCQMICINQSTGEKTQEPFKTLAAALHGKIKFGVYLSHKSDSDNVKISVGDKVTVPV
;
A
#
# COMPACT_ATOMS: atom_id res chain seq x y z
N PHE A 1 -1.40 9.60 -42.92
CA PHE A 1 -0.06 9.05 -43.11
C PHE A 1 0.39 8.50 -41.77
N GLU A 2 0.50 7.17 -41.65
CA GLU A 2 1.18 6.56 -40.50
C GLU A 2 2.67 6.50 -40.86
N ASP A 3 3.52 7.13 -40.05
CA ASP A 3 4.97 7.08 -40.20
C ASP A 3 5.50 5.75 -39.62
N GLY A 4 6.21 4.96 -40.44
CA GLY A 4 6.94 3.76 -40.01
C GLY A 4 6.49 2.43 -40.62
N THR A 5 7.18 1.35 -40.24
CA THR A 5 6.79 -0.02 -40.61
C THR A 5 5.65 -0.47 -39.71
N LEU A 6 4.54 -0.93 -40.31
CA LEU A 6 3.40 -1.45 -39.57
C LEU A 6 3.80 -2.66 -38.71
N PRO A 7 3.19 -2.83 -37.52
CA PRO A 7 3.49 -3.94 -36.62
C PRO A 7 2.83 -5.24 -37.12
N PHE A 8 3.30 -5.77 -38.25
CA PHE A 8 2.68 -6.91 -38.96
C PHE A 8 2.54 -8.17 -38.08
N LEU A 9 3.49 -8.43 -37.19
CA LEU A 9 3.38 -9.52 -36.21
C LEU A 9 2.21 -9.31 -35.23
N SER A 10 2.03 -8.09 -34.73
CA SER A 10 0.92 -7.75 -33.84
C SER A 10 -0.42 -7.84 -34.56
N ILE A 11 -0.48 -7.40 -35.82
CA ILE A 11 -1.68 -7.49 -36.66
C ILE A 11 -2.07 -8.96 -36.87
N MET A 12 -1.12 -9.84 -37.20
CA MET A 12 -1.37 -11.28 -37.29
C MET A 12 -1.80 -11.88 -35.95
N ALA A 13 -1.17 -11.47 -34.85
CA ALA A 13 -1.51 -11.95 -33.52
C ALA A 13 -2.94 -11.57 -33.08
N LEU A 14 -3.50 -10.46 -33.58
CA LEU A 14 -4.89 -10.07 -33.27
C LEU A 14 -5.90 -11.14 -33.69
N HIS A 15 -5.72 -11.75 -34.88
CA HIS A 15 -6.62 -12.80 -35.34
C HIS A 15 -6.62 -14.00 -34.39
N HIS A 16 -5.43 -14.47 -33.99
CA HIS A 16 -5.29 -15.53 -33.00
C HIS A 16 -5.84 -15.13 -31.64
N GLY A 17 -5.66 -13.87 -31.23
CA GLY A 17 -6.22 -13.33 -29.99
C GLY A 17 -7.74 -13.32 -29.97
N PHE A 18 -8.39 -12.90 -31.06
CA PHE A 18 -9.86 -12.92 -31.18
C PHE A 18 -10.41 -14.35 -31.23
N LEU A 19 -9.75 -15.27 -31.93
CA LEU A 19 -10.14 -16.69 -31.93
C LEU A 19 -10.04 -17.28 -30.52
N THR A 20 -8.92 -17.06 -29.83
CA THR A 20 -8.72 -17.53 -28.45
C THR A 20 -9.78 -16.95 -27.52
N LEU A 21 -10.09 -15.66 -27.65
CA LEU A 21 -11.14 -15.02 -26.86
C LEU A 21 -12.52 -15.59 -27.17
N TYR A 22 -12.81 -15.90 -28.44
CA TYR A 22 -14.05 -16.54 -28.85
C TYR A 22 -14.19 -17.94 -28.26
N ASP A 23 -13.13 -18.73 -28.27
CA ASP A 23 -13.12 -20.08 -27.70
C ASP A 23 -13.32 -20.06 -26.17
N LEU A 24 -12.78 -19.04 -25.49
CA LEU A 24 -12.88 -18.91 -24.03
C LEU A 24 -14.21 -18.30 -23.55
N ALA A 25 -14.72 -17.29 -24.24
CA ALA A 25 -15.81 -16.43 -23.75
C ALA A 25 -17.02 -16.37 -24.69
N GLY A 26 -16.96 -17.03 -25.85
CA GLY A 26 -17.99 -16.97 -26.88
C GLY A 26 -17.91 -15.68 -27.70
N ASN A 27 -19.04 -15.30 -28.31
CA ASN A 27 -19.09 -14.09 -29.13
C ASN A 27 -19.05 -12.80 -28.28
N MET A 28 -18.80 -11.66 -28.94
CA MET A 28 -18.75 -10.36 -28.26
C MET A 28 -20.08 -9.96 -27.60
N ALA A 29 -21.22 -10.48 -28.08
CA ALA A 29 -22.52 -10.23 -27.45
C ALA A 29 -22.60 -10.92 -26.08
N ALA A 30 -22.11 -12.14 -25.94
CA ALA A 30 -22.03 -12.86 -24.67
C ALA A 30 -21.12 -12.12 -23.66
N ILE A 31 -19.97 -11.62 -24.11
CA ILE A 31 -19.07 -10.80 -23.28
C ILE A 31 -19.76 -9.50 -22.84
N ALA A 32 -20.45 -8.83 -23.76
CA ALA A 32 -21.18 -7.60 -23.47
C ALA A 32 -22.29 -7.85 -22.44
N GLU A 33 -23.13 -8.88 -22.64
CA GLU A 33 -24.20 -9.26 -21.71
C GLU A 33 -23.66 -9.61 -20.32
N HIS A 34 -22.59 -10.40 -20.25
CA HIS A 34 -21.93 -10.76 -19.00
C HIS A 34 -21.44 -9.52 -18.25
N THR A 35 -20.61 -8.69 -18.90
CA THR A 35 -20.01 -7.52 -18.26
C THR A 35 -21.05 -6.44 -17.91
N PHE A 36 -22.10 -6.29 -18.72
CA PHE A 36 -23.25 -5.44 -18.42
C PHE A 36 -24.03 -5.95 -17.21
N SER A 37 -24.25 -7.26 -17.09
CA SER A 37 -24.95 -7.84 -15.95
C SER A 37 -24.23 -7.57 -14.62
N LEU A 38 -22.89 -7.63 -14.61
CA LEU A 38 -22.06 -7.28 -13.45
C LEU A 38 -22.15 -5.78 -13.12
N ALA A 39 -22.08 -4.93 -14.14
CA ALA A 39 -22.23 -3.49 -13.97
C ALA A 39 -23.60 -3.13 -13.40
N ARG A 40 -24.67 -3.71 -13.94
CA ARG A 40 -26.05 -3.52 -13.45
C ARG A 40 -26.20 -4.02 -12.01
N TYR A 41 -25.60 -5.16 -11.67
CA TYR A 41 -25.62 -5.70 -10.31
C TYR A 41 -24.94 -4.76 -9.31
N LEU A 42 -23.72 -4.30 -9.62
CA LEU A 42 -23.02 -3.32 -8.78
C LEU A 42 -23.80 -2.01 -8.67
N PHE A 43 -24.28 -1.48 -9.80
CA PHE A 43 -25.04 -0.23 -9.87
C PHE A 43 -26.26 -0.27 -8.95
N LYS A 44 -27.09 -1.31 -9.05
CA LYS A 44 -28.29 -1.46 -8.23
C LYS A 44 -27.95 -1.52 -6.74
N TYR A 45 -26.89 -2.23 -6.36
CA TYR A 45 -26.46 -2.31 -4.97
C TYR A 45 -25.96 -0.96 -4.44
N LEU A 46 -25.08 -0.28 -5.18
CA LEU A 46 -24.53 1.01 -4.75
C LEU A 46 -25.59 2.10 -4.69
N LEU A 47 -26.54 2.10 -5.64
CA LEU A 47 -27.66 3.04 -5.65
C LEU A 47 -28.48 2.96 -4.36
N THR A 48 -28.64 1.77 -3.80
CA THR A 48 -29.45 1.56 -2.60
C THR A 48 -28.66 1.60 -1.29
N LEU A 49 -27.33 1.73 -1.33
CA LEU A 49 -26.46 1.63 -0.15
C LEU A 49 -26.54 2.89 0.74
N HIS A 50 -26.92 2.70 2.00
CA HIS A 50 -27.02 3.74 3.03
C HIS A 50 -26.29 3.35 4.32
N HIS A 51 -25.86 4.37 5.06
CA HIS A 51 -25.37 4.25 6.43
C HIS A 51 -26.49 3.86 7.40
N SER A 52 -26.13 3.40 8.60
CA SER A 52 -27.11 3.01 9.62
C SER A 52 -28.01 4.16 10.09
N ASN A 53 -27.57 5.42 9.92
CA ASN A 53 -28.36 6.62 10.19
C ASN A 53 -29.34 6.98 9.05
N GLY A 54 -29.37 6.20 7.97
CA GLY A 54 -30.24 6.42 6.81
C GLY A 54 -29.72 7.44 5.79
N ALA A 55 -28.50 7.99 5.97
CA ALA A 55 -27.85 8.83 4.96
C ALA A 55 -27.30 7.96 3.81
N PRO A 56 -27.34 8.45 2.55
CA PRO A 56 -26.77 7.72 1.41
C PRO A 56 -25.26 7.57 1.56
N ALA A 57 -24.73 6.39 1.22
CA ALA A 57 -23.29 6.13 1.26
C ALA A 57 -22.60 6.41 -0.08
N THR A 58 -23.37 6.62 -1.15
CA THR A 58 -22.87 6.76 -2.52
C THR A 58 -23.52 7.94 -3.24
N VAL A 59 -22.76 8.53 -4.17
CA VAL A 59 -23.26 9.45 -5.19
C VAL A 59 -23.00 8.82 -6.55
N MET A 60 -24.06 8.48 -7.27
CA MET A 60 -23.97 7.83 -8.58
C MET A 60 -23.88 8.87 -9.69
N TYR A 61 -22.97 8.66 -10.64
CA TYR A 61 -22.85 9.50 -11.84
C TYR A 61 -23.21 8.66 -13.07
N CYS A 62 -24.46 8.82 -13.52
CA CYS A 62 -24.99 8.07 -14.65
C CYS A 62 -26.02 8.88 -15.43
N ASP A 63 -26.03 8.69 -16.75
CA ASP A 63 -27.03 9.25 -17.65
C ASP A 63 -28.10 8.21 -18.05
N THR A 64 -28.04 6.98 -17.54
CA THR A 64 -28.96 5.86 -17.84
C THR A 64 -29.41 5.12 -16.57
N ASP A 65 -30.39 4.22 -16.69
CA ASP A 65 -30.91 3.40 -15.59
C ASP A 65 -30.28 1.99 -15.49
N TYR A 66 -29.28 1.70 -16.33
CA TYR A 66 -28.63 0.38 -16.44
C TYR A 66 -29.60 -0.77 -16.78
N GLU A 67 -30.70 -0.52 -17.50
CA GLU A 67 -31.61 -1.59 -17.96
C GLU A 67 -31.42 -1.97 -19.45
N ASP A 68 -30.85 -1.09 -20.28
CA ASP A 68 -30.55 -1.38 -21.69
C ASP A 68 -29.04 -1.37 -21.98
N ILE A 69 -28.54 -2.52 -22.46
CA ILE A 69 -27.14 -2.73 -22.83
C ILE A 69 -26.68 -1.87 -24.02
N ARG A 70 -27.63 -1.41 -24.86
CA ARG A 70 -27.31 -0.58 -26.04
C ARG A 70 -26.99 0.86 -25.67
N THR A 71 -27.50 1.34 -24.53
CA THR A 71 -27.30 2.72 -24.06
C THR A 71 -26.28 2.81 -22.93
N GLN A 72 -25.98 1.69 -22.26
CA GLN A 72 -25.10 1.66 -21.10
C GLN A 72 -24.09 0.52 -21.18
N GLY A 73 -22.81 0.88 -21.05
CA GLY A 73 -21.71 -0.08 -21.01
C GLY A 73 -21.46 -0.69 -19.63
N ASN A 74 -20.35 -1.41 -19.53
CA ASN A 74 -19.89 -2.18 -18.36
C ASN A 74 -19.13 -1.34 -17.29
N VAL A 75 -19.33 -0.02 -17.26
CA VAL A 75 -18.62 0.87 -16.34
C VAL A 75 -19.59 1.52 -15.37
N VAL A 76 -19.31 1.41 -14.07
CA VAL A 76 -20.05 2.09 -13.00
C VAL A 76 -19.20 3.22 -12.43
N THR A 77 -19.75 4.42 -12.37
CA THR A 77 -19.05 5.62 -11.87
C THR A 77 -19.78 6.21 -10.68
N PHE A 78 -19.05 6.45 -9.59
CA PHE A 78 -19.61 6.97 -8.34
C PHE A 78 -18.54 7.66 -7.47
N ASN A 79 -19.00 8.33 -6.42
CA ASN A 79 -18.19 8.72 -5.26
C ASN A 79 -18.83 8.16 -3.98
N MET A 80 -18.05 8.06 -2.91
CA MET A 80 -18.52 7.61 -1.59
C MET A 80 -18.72 8.81 -0.67
N LEU A 81 -19.70 8.69 0.23
CA LEU A 81 -19.99 9.66 1.28
C LEU A 81 -19.70 9.07 2.65
N ARG A 82 -19.37 9.93 3.60
CA ARG A 82 -19.39 9.62 5.03
C ARG A 82 -20.82 9.75 5.57
N SER A 83 -21.06 9.23 6.76
CA SER A 83 -22.37 9.28 7.43
C SER A 83 -22.88 10.71 7.71
N ASN A 84 -21.98 11.70 7.75
CA ASN A 84 -22.28 13.12 7.88
C ASN A 84 -22.54 13.83 6.52
N GLY A 85 -22.45 13.12 5.40
CA GLY A 85 -22.66 13.66 4.04
C GLY A 85 -21.40 14.20 3.36
N GLU A 86 -20.24 14.19 4.01
CA GLU A 86 -18.99 14.63 3.39
C GLU A 86 -18.48 13.63 2.35
N TYR A 87 -17.87 14.12 1.27
CA TYR A 87 -17.22 13.27 0.28
C TYR A 87 -15.98 12.59 0.85
N ILE A 88 -15.83 11.32 0.53
CA ILE A 88 -14.58 10.59 0.76
C ILE A 88 -13.70 10.74 -0.47
N GLY A 89 -12.48 11.23 -0.26
CA GLY A 89 -11.51 11.38 -1.35
C GLY A 89 -11.23 10.05 -2.04
N PHE A 90 -11.23 10.05 -3.38
CA PHE A 90 -11.10 8.80 -4.15
C PHE A 90 -9.78 8.04 -3.89
N ALA A 91 -8.72 8.70 -3.42
CA ALA A 91 -7.50 8.01 -2.99
C ALA A 91 -7.66 7.19 -1.73
N GLU A 92 -8.50 7.62 -0.78
CA GLU A 92 -8.82 6.83 0.41
C GLU A 92 -9.49 5.50 0.00
N ILE A 93 -10.45 5.56 -0.92
CA ILE A 93 -11.09 4.36 -1.47
C ILE A 93 -10.11 3.51 -2.29
N LEU A 94 -9.24 4.13 -3.09
CA LEU A 94 -8.21 3.41 -3.85
C LEU A 94 -7.25 2.65 -2.91
N ASN A 95 -6.90 3.25 -1.78
CA ASN A 95 -6.06 2.67 -0.75
C ASN A 95 -6.74 1.46 -0.08
N MET A 96 -8.02 1.58 0.30
CA MET A 96 -8.81 0.45 0.82
C MET A 96 -8.98 -0.68 -0.21
N ALA A 97 -9.26 -0.33 -1.47
CA ALA A 97 -9.38 -1.28 -2.57
C ALA A 97 -8.08 -2.05 -2.77
N SER A 98 -6.94 -1.34 -2.77
CA SER A 98 -5.62 -1.95 -2.86
C SER A 98 -5.39 -2.95 -1.72
N LEU A 99 -5.75 -2.61 -0.47
CA LEU A 99 -5.58 -3.51 0.68
C LEU A 99 -6.42 -4.78 0.57
N ASN A 100 -7.52 -4.71 -0.17
CA ASN A 100 -8.39 -5.84 -0.44
C ASN A 100 -8.04 -6.54 -1.77
N GLY A 101 -6.91 -6.18 -2.40
CA GLY A 101 -6.50 -6.76 -3.69
C GLY A 101 -7.49 -6.46 -4.81
N ILE A 102 -8.03 -5.24 -4.83
CA ILE A 102 -8.95 -4.71 -5.84
C ILE A 102 -8.25 -3.54 -6.55
N GLN A 103 -8.31 -3.52 -7.88
CA GLN A 103 -7.78 -2.43 -8.68
C GLN A 103 -8.93 -1.56 -9.21
N LEU A 104 -8.92 -0.29 -8.84
CA LEU A 104 -9.91 0.70 -9.27
C LEU A 104 -9.24 1.79 -10.10
N ARG A 105 -10.01 2.43 -10.97
CA ARG A 105 -9.57 3.64 -11.68
C ARG A 105 -10.21 4.86 -11.05
N THR A 106 -9.42 5.87 -10.73
CA THR A 106 -9.91 7.10 -10.09
C THR A 106 -9.40 8.34 -10.83
N GLY A 107 -9.91 9.52 -10.46
CA GLY A 107 -9.47 10.82 -10.99
C GLY A 107 -10.49 11.46 -11.94
N CYS A 108 -10.13 12.60 -12.51
CA CYS A 108 -10.98 13.26 -13.51
C CYS A 108 -10.89 12.51 -14.86
N PHE A 109 -12.03 12.37 -15.54
CA PHE A 109 -12.13 11.80 -16.88
C PHE A 109 -11.19 12.52 -17.85
N CYS A 110 -10.70 11.82 -18.89
CA CYS A 110 -10.00 12.47 -20.02
C CYS A 110 -10.89 13.47 -20.79
N ASN A 111 -12.16 13.60 -20.39
CA ASN A 111 -13.09 14.65 -20.80
C ASN A 111 -13.41 15.54 -19.58
N PRO A 112 -12.72 16.67 -19.41
CA PRO A 112 -12.91 17.57 -18.26
C PRO A 112 -14.33 18.17 -18.22
N GLY A 113 -14.99 18.37 -19.36
CA GLY A 113 -16.39 18.82 -19.40
C GLY A 113 -17.37 17.83 -18.77
N SER A 114 -17.08 16.53 -18.85
CA SER A 114 -17.86 15.51 -18.14
C SER A 114 -17.67 15.56 -16.63
N CYS A 115 -16.44 15.79 -16.15
CA CYS A 115 -16.19 16.03 -14.72
C CYS A 115 -16.96 17.25 -14.26
N GLN A 116 -16.83 18.37 -14.98
CA GLN A 116 -17.50 19.62 -14.63
C GLN A 116 -19.00 19.45 -14.47
N ARG A 117 -19.66 18.83 -15.47
CA ARG A 117 -21.10 18.60 -15.46
C ARG A 117 -21.53 17.71 -14.30
N HIS A 118 -20.91 16.54 -14.13
CA HIS A 118 -21.38 15.56 -13.17
C HIS A 118 -21.02 15.89 -11.72
N LEU A 119 -19.91 16.60 -11.51
CA LEU A 119 -19.49 17.06 -10.19
C LEU A 119 -20.12 18.41 -9.82
N GLY A 120 -20.83 19.06 -10.75
CA GLY A 120 -21.48 20.35 -10.52
C GLY A 120 -20.51 21.51 -10.36
N LEU A 121 -19.31 21.42 -10.95
CA LEU A 121 -18.28 22.45 -10.82
C LEU A 121 -18.61 23.66 -11.69
N SER A 122 -18.56 24.86 -11.10
CA SER A 122 -18.66 26.10 -11.85
C SER A 122 -17.36 26.37 -12.64
N ASN A 123 -17.42 27.32 -13.58
CA ASN A 123 -16.22 27.76 -14.29
C ASN A 123 -15.18 28.38 -13.33
N ASP A 124 -15.64 29.05 -12.27
CA ASP A 124 -14.78 29.65 -11.25
C ASP A 124 -14.12 28.59 -10.36
N ASP A 125 -14.82 27.49 -10.07
CA ASP A 125 -14.24 26.35 -9.35
C ASP A 125 -13.10 25.72 -10.17
N ILE A 126 -13.32 25.49 -11.48
CA ILE A 126 -12.29 24.97 -12.37
C ILE A 126 -11.08 25.89 -12.42
N LYS A 127 -11.31 27.20 -12.51
CA LYS A 127 -10.23 28.19 -12.54
C LYS A 127 -9.45 28.19 -11.23
N THR A 128 -10.15 28.11 -10.09
CA THR A 128 -9.56 28.01 -8.76
C THR A 128 -8.75 26.71 -8.60
N HIS A 129 -9.25 25.59 -9.10
CA HIS A 129 -8.52 24.31 -9.11
C HIS A 129 -7.23 24.44 -9.93
N PHE A 130 -7.30 25.06 -11.10
CA PHE A 130 -6.13 25.30 -11.96
C PHE A 130 -5.10 26.23 -11.31
N GLU A 131 -5.54 27.34 -10.72
CA GLU A 131 -4.68 28.29 -9.98
C GLU A 131 -4.05 27.65 -8.75
N ALA A 132 -4.76 26.75 -8.08
CA ALA A 132 -4.21 25.91 -7.00
C ALA A 132 -3.24 24.83 -7.51
N GLY A 133 -2.98 24.75 -8.82
CA GLY A 133 -2.06 23.79 -9.43
C GLY A 133 -2.60 22.36 -9.47
N HIS A 134 -3.92 22.18 -9.52
CA HIS A 134 -4.53 20.86 -9.63
C HIS A 134 -4.24 20.22 -11.00
N VAL A 135 -3.81 18.96 -10.98
CA VAL A 135 -3.57 18.16 -12.19
C VAL A 135 -4.24 16.80 -12.03
N CYS A 136 -4.74 16.22 -13.13
CA CYS A 136 -5.35 14.90 -13.07
C CYS A 136 -4.36 13.86 -12.51
N GLY A 137 -4.75 13.19 -11.43
CA GLY A 137 -3.92 12.19 -10.74
C GLY A 137 -2.99 12.74 -9.66
N ASP A 138 -3.12 14.02 -9.29
CA ASP A 138 -2.43 14.58 -8.12
C ASP A 138 -3.06 14.14 -6.79
N ASP A 139 -2.43 14.53 -5.67
CA ASP A 139 -2.89 14.23 -4.30
C ASP A 139 -4.06 15.14 -3.81
N LYS A 140 -4.65 15.96 -4.69
CA LYS A 140 -5.70 16.94 -4.36
C LYS A 140 -7.07 16.43 -4.81
N HIS A 141 -7.58 15.46 -4.05
CA HIS A 141 -8.83 14.75 -4.38
C HIS A 141 -10.10 15.47 -3.95
N LEU A 142 -9.98 16.37 -2.97
CA LEU A 142 -11.05 17.25 -2.49
C LEU A 142 -10.55 18.69 -2.47
N VAL A 143 -11.31 19.63 -3.01
CA VAL A 143 -11.08 21.06 -2.89
C VAL A 143 -12.35 21.68 -2.31
N ASN A 144 -12.22 22.38 -1.18
CA ASN A 144 -13.37 22.93 -0.43
C ASN A 144 -14.48 21.91 -0.15
N GLY A 145 -14.11 20.64 0.09
CA GLY A 145 -15.06 19.54 0.34
C GLY A 145 -15.70 18.94 -0.92
N GLN A 146 -15.47 19.51 -2.11
CA GLN A 146 -15.93 18.95 -3.37
C GLN A 146 -14.88 18.03 -4.01
N PRO A 147 -15.30 16.88 -4.58
CA PRO A 147 -14.40 15.99 -5.27
C PRO A 147 -13.89 16.58 -6.59
N THR A 148 -12.62 16.36 -6.88
CA THR A 148 -11.99 16.75 -8.15
C THR A 148 -12.06 15.64 -9.21
N GLY A 149 -12.60 14.48 -8.84
CA GLY A 149 -12.67 13.29 -9.69
C GLY A 149 -13.66 12.26 -9.16
N THR A 150 -13.69 11.09 -9.81
CA THR A 150 -14.64 10.01 -9.48
C THR A 150 -13.96 8.65 -9.38
N ILE A 151 -14.65 7.68 -8.80
CA ILE A 151 -14.26 6.27 -8.82
C ILE A 151 -14.98 5.58 -9.98
N ARG A 152 -14.22 4.80 -10.77
CA ARG A 152 -14.72 4.04 -11.91
C ARG A 152 -14.37 2.57 -11.77
N VAL A 153 -15.40 1.73 -11.86
CA VAL A 153 -15.28 0.28 -11.90
C VAL A 153 -15.63 -0.18 -13.29
N SER A 154 -14.69 -0.85 -13.97
CA SER A 154 -14.87 -1.39 -15.32
C SER A 154 -14.69 -2.91 -15.28
N PHE A 155 -15.69 -3.64 -15.77
CA PHE A 155 -15.67 -5.10 -15.72
C PHE A 155 -15.15 -5.71 -17.02
N GLY A 156 -14.15 -6.59 -16.93
CA GLY A 156 -13.67 -7.36 -18.08
C GLY A 156 -14.40 -8.69 -18.21
N TYR A 157 -14.18 -9.42 -19.33
CA TYR A 157 -14.78 -10.75 -19.52
C TYR A 157 -14.40 -11.75 -18.42
N MET A 158 -13.21 -11.59 -17.82
CA MET A 158 -12.74 -12.42 -16.70
C MET A 158 -13.31 -12.02 -15.34
N SER A 159 -13.94 -10.85 -15.23
CA SER A 159 -14.58 -10.42 -13.98
C SER A 159 -15.76 -11.33 -13.67
N THR A 160 -15.99 -11.59 -12.40
CA THR A 160 -17.04 -12.48 -11.92
C THR A 160 -17.92 -11.76 -10.90
N LYS A 161 -19.09 -12.35 -10.59
CA LYS A 161 -19.92 -11.86 -9.48
C LYS A 161 -19.16 -11.81 -8.15
N LYS A 162 -18.24 -12.77 -7.91
CA LYS A 162 -17.40 -12.79 -6.69
C LYS A 162 -16.52 -11.56 -6.58
N ASP A 163 -16.01 -11.04 -7.70
CA ASP A 163 -15.22 -9.81 -7.71
C ASP A 163 -16.08 -8.60 -7.34
N VAL A 164 -17.33 -8.56 -7.83
CA VAL A 164 -18.32 -7.53 -7.46
C VAL A 164 -18.67 -7.63 -5.97
N ASP A 165 -18.95 -8.82 -5.47
CA ASP A 165 -19.27 -9.06 -4.06
C ASP A 165 -18.08 -8.67 -3.15
N LYS A 166 -16.84 -8.95 -3.58
CA LYS A 166 -15.63 -8.54 -2.86
C LYS A 166 -15.51 -7.01 -2.77
N LEU A 167 -15.81 -6.30 -3.85
CA LEU A 167 -15.85 -4.84 -3.86
C LEU A 167 -16.96 -4.31 -2.94
N ILE A 168 -18.17 -4.87 -3.03
CA ILE A 168 -19.30 -4.52 -2.17
C ILE A 168 -18.95 -4.71 -0.69
N ASN A 169 -18.35 -5.84 -0.34
CA ASN A 169 -17.93 -6.14 1.02
C ASN A 169 -16.87 -5.16 1.51
N MET A 170 -15.87 -4.84 0.69
CA MET A 170 -14.87 -3.84 1.03
C MET A 170 -15.50 -2.47 1.30
N LEU A 171 -16.37 -1.98 0.41
CA LEU A 171 -17.06 -0.70 0.61
C LEU A 171 -17.94 -0.72 1.86
N THR A 172 -18.67 -1.82 2.09
CA THR A 172 -19.55 -1.95 3.25
C THR A 172 -18.75 -1.97 4.56
N CYS A 173 -17.69 -2.78 4.66
CA CYS A 173 -16.92 -2.92 5.88
C CYS A 173 -15.97 -1.74 6.16
N CYS A 174 -15.45 -1.08 5.12
CA CYS A 174 -14.45 -0.04 5.29
C CYS A 174 -15.03 1.38 5.26
N VAL A 175 -16.20 1.59 4.66
CA VAL A 175 -16.79 2.93 4.47
C VAL A 175 -18.12 3.11 5.21
N VAL A 176 -18.97 2.09 5.21
CA VAL A 176 -20.33 2.22 5.77
C VAL A 176 -20.28 2.12 7.29
N GLN A 177 -20.56 3.23 7.96
CA GLN A 177 -20.75 3.25 9.40
C GLN A 177 -22.03 2.50 9.82
N GLY A 178 -21.86 1.50 10.70
CA GLY A 178 -22.93 0.68 11.25
C GLY A 178 -23.47 -0.36 10.26
N ALA A 179 -24.58 -1.01 10.62
CA ALA A 179 -25.21 -1.98 9.73
C ALA A 179 -25.75 -1.28 8.46
N PRO A 180 -25.42 -1.76 7.26
CA PRO A 180 -25.84 -1.13 6.02
C PRO A 180 -27.36 -1.20 5.86
N VAL A 181 -27.95 -0.09 5.42
CA VAL A 181 -29.38 -0.01 5.08
C VAL A 181 -29.51 0.00 3.55
N GLN A 182 -30.45 -0.76 3.02
CA GLN A 182 -30.74 -0.79 1.58
C GLN A 182 -32.05 -0.05 1.31
N LYS A 183 -31.97 1.12 0.65
CA LYS A 183 -33.12 1.98 0.36
C LYS A 183 -32.93 2.70 -0.98
N LEU A 184 -33.97 2.75 -1.81
CA LEU A 184 -33.91 3.56 -3.03
C LEU A 184 -33.87 5.06 -2.70
N PRO A 185 -32.96 5.85 -3.31
CA PRO A 185 -32.94 7.29 -3.13
C PRO A 185 -34.25 7.92 -3.60
N SER A 186 -34.73 8.95 -2.88
CA SER A 186 -36.00 9.63 -3.21
C SER A 186 -36.00 10.22 -4.63
N TRP A 187 -34.86 10.74 -5.09
CA TRP A 187 -34.70 11.34 -6.41
C TRP A 187 -34.71 10.32 -7.57
N TRP A 188 -34.52 9.02 -7.29
CA TRP A 188 -34.34 8.01 -8.34
C TRP A 188 -35.59 7.84 -9.21
N SER A 189 -36.78 7.91 -8.61
CA SER A 189 -38.04 7.80 -9.35
C SER A 189 -38.23 8.92 -10.37
N ASP A 190 -37.92 10.16 -9.99
CA ASP A 190 -38.02 11.32 -10.86
C ASP A 190 -36.99 11.26 -11.98
N PHE A 191 -35.74 10.88 -11.66
CA PHE A 191 -34.69 10.66 -12.66
C PHE A 191 -35.12 9.64 -13.71
N LYS A 192 -35.70 8.52 -13.30
CA LYS A 192 -36.13 7.47 -14.23
C LYS A 192 -37.23 7.96 -15.17
N GLN A 193 -38.19 8.76 -14.68
CA GLN A 193 -39.23 9.35 -15.52
C GLN A 193 -38.64 10.34 -16.54
N VAL A 194 -37.72 11.21 -16.11
CA VAL A 194 -37.04 12.18 -16.98
C VAL A 194 -36.14 11.50 -18.01
N TYR A 195 -35.47 10.42 -17.63
CA TYR A 195 -34.67 9.62 -18.57
C TYR A 195 -35.54 9.00 -19.65
N LEU A 196 -36.60 8.27 -19.26
CA LEU A 196 -37.48 7.58 -20.20
C LEU A 196 -38.15 8.55 -21.19
N SER A 197 -38.55 9.73 -20.74
CA SER A 197 -39.17 10.73 -21.62
C SER A 197 -38.22 11.30 -22.69
N ARG A 198 -36.90 11.22 -22.51
CA ARG A 198 -35.91 11.59 -23.55
C ARG A 198 -35.87 10.60 -24.72
N PHE A 199 -36.38 9.39 -24.53
CA PHE A 199 -36.40 8.33 -25.55
C PHE A 199 -37.79 8.04 -26.11
N ASP A 200 -38.85 8.60 -25.52
CA ASP A 200 -40.23 8.52 -26.04
C ASP A 200 -40.48 9.45 -27.24
N GLY A 201 -39.53 10.31 -27.61
CA GLY A 201 -39.61 11.21 -28.76
C GLY A 201 -38.90 10.67 -30.01
N ASN A 202 -39.64 10.10 -30.96
CA ASN A 202 -39.37 10.00 -32.41
C ASN A 202 -37.90 10.10 -32.90
N HIS A 203 -37.00 9.24 -32.41
CA HIS A 203 -35.79 8.88 -33.13
C HIS A 203 -35.85 7.39 -33.46
N GLN A 204 -36.40 7.09 -34.63
CA GLN A 204 -36.34 5.78 -35.26
C GLN A 204 -34.89 5.42 -35.54
N TYR A 205 -34.24 4.72 -34.61
CA TYR A 205 -33.20 3.79 -35.00
C TYR A 205 -33.90 2.55 -35.55
N ASN A 206 -33.80 2.35 -36.86
CA ASN A 206 -34.25 1.14 -37.53
C ASN A 206 -33.52 -0.07 -36.94
N VAL A 207 -34.15 -0.74 -35.98
CA VAL A 207 -33.73 -2.06 -35.50
C VAL A 207 -34.97 -2.93 -35.47
N SER A 208 -35.04 -3.87 -36.41
CA SER A 208 -36.09 -4.86 -36.51
C SER A 208 -36.17 -5.70 -35.23
N PRO A 209 -37.35 -5.82 -34.57
CA PRO A 209 -37.49 -6.54 -33.33
C PRO A 209 -37.81 -8.02 -33.61
N GLN A 210 -36.89 -8.92 -33.26
CA GLN A 210 -37.29 -10.31 -32.98
C GLN A 210 -36.68 -10.76 -31.65
N SER A 211 -37.57 -11.23 -30.78
CA SER A 211 -37.38 -11.82 -29.44
C SER A 211 -37.21 -10.87 -28.24
N SER A 212 -38.30 -10.19 -27.88
CA SER A 212 -38.51 -9.71 -26.50
C SER A 212 -39.23 -10.80 -25.68
N SER A 213 -38.48 -11.61 -24.94
CA SER A 213 -39.06 -12.44 -23.87
C SER A 213 -39.36 -11.56 -22.66
N LYS A 214 -40.65 -11.35 -22.37
CA LYS A 214 -41.12 -10.69 -21.14
C LYS A 214 -40.64 -11.47 -19.91
N PHE A 215 -39.78 -10.87 -19.08
CA PHE A 215 -39.46 -11.39 -17.75
C PHE A 215 -40.37 -10.73 -16.71
N ASP A 216 -41.10 -11.57 -15.98
CA ASP A 216 -42.09 -11.22 -14.96
C ASP A 216 -41.40 -10.77 -13.66
N THR A 217 -41.72 -9.58 -13.17
CA THR A 217 -41.09 -8.93 -12.01
C THR A 217 -41.71 -9.32 -10.66
N LYS A 218 -42.57 -10.34 -10.63
CA LYS A 218 -43.23 -10.79 -9.40
C LYS A 218 -42.54 -12.01 -8.80
N ASN A 219 -41.48 -11.77 -8.01
CA ASN A 219 -41.08 -12.51 -6.80
C ASN A 219 -39.58 -12.32 -6.52
N ILE A 220 -39.21 -11.20 -5.91
CA ILE A 220 -37.96 -11.11 -5.14
C ILE A 220 -38.34 -10.63 -3.74
N ALA A 221 -38.90 -11.54 -2.95
CA ALA A 221 -39.02 -11.36 -1.52
C ALA A 221 -37.71 -11.84 -0.88
N TYR A 222 -36.84 -10.91 -0.50
CA TYR A 222 -35.70 -11.21 0.37
C TYR A 222 -36.25 -11.55 1.77
N LYS A 223 -36.29 -12.84 2.11
CA LYS A 223 -36.47 -13.26 3.50
C LYS A 223 -35.21 -12.88 4.28
N SER A 224 -35.34 -11.86 5.13
CA SER A 224 -34.41 -11.61 6.22
C SER A 224 -34.47 -12.79 7.19
N SER A 225 -33.39 -13.56 7.24
CA SER A 225 -33.08 -14.40 8.39
C SER A 225 -31.60 -14.23 8.71
N CYS A 226 -31.28 -13.21 9.50
CA CYS A 226 -30.04 -13.17 10.26
C CYS A 226 -30.13 -14.25 11.35
N ALA A 227 -29.73 -15.48 11.02
CA ALA A 227 -29.36 -16.48 12.02
C ALA A 227 -27.84 -16.51 12.10
N ALA A 228 -27.33 -16.22 13.30
CA ALA A 228 -25.91 -16.25 13.60
C ALA A 228 -25.29 -17.60 13.20
N ILE A 229 -24.40 -17.58 12.21
CA ILE A 229 -23.56 -18.72 11.86
C ILE A 229 -22.45 -18.78 12.91
N LYS A 230 -22.59 -19.69 13.88
CA LYS A 230 -21.47 -20.11 14.74
C LYS A 230 -20.48 -20.90 13.89
N PRO A 231 -19.15 -20.63 13.97
CA PRO A 231 -18.18 -21.43 13.26
C PRO A 231 -18.10 -22.82 13.90
N VAL A 232 -18.38 -23.85 13.10
CA VAL A 232 -18.14 -25.25 13.44
C VAL A 232 -16.64 -25.50 13.23
N TYR A 233 -15.85 -25.35 14.30
CA TYR A 233 -14.51 -25.92 14.36
C TYR A 233 -14.64 -27.40 14.72
N SER A 234 -14.19 -28.28 13.81
CA SER A 234 -14.02 -29.69 14.13
C SER A 234 -12.83 -29.84 15.09
N ASN A 235 -13.13 -30.06 16.37
CA ASN A 235 -12.16 -30.51 17.36
C ASN A 235 -11.58 -31.86 16.93
N LYS A 236 -10.33 -31.86 16.44
CA LYS A 236 -9.43 -32.99 16.69
C LYS A 236 -8.57 -32.61 17.88
N GLN A 237 -8.88 -33.23 19.01
CA GLN A 237 -8.09 -33.21 20.23
C GLN A 237 -6.64 -33.61 19.89
N VAL A 238 -5.70 -32.70 20.10
CA VAL A 238 -4.30 -33.07 20.38
C VAL A 238 -4.10 -32.82 21.87
N THR A 239 -3.85 -33.90 22.56
CA THR A 239 -3.71 -34.01 24.02
C THR A 239 -2.50 -33.20 24.52
N HIS A 240 -2.72 -32.51 25.63
CA HIS A 240 -1.72 -31.86 26.47
C HIS A 240 -0.45 -32.69 26.68
N ILE A 241 0.71 -32.06 26.46
CA ILE A 241 1.93 -32.39 27.20
C ILE A 241 2.36 -31.12 27.92
N ASN A 242 2.12 -31.12 29.23
CA ASN A 242 2.75 -30.23 30.19
C ASN A 242 4.23 -30.60 30.31
N SER A 243 5.09 -29.58 30.29
CA SER A 243 6.37 -29.44 31.04
C SER A 243 7.47 -28.84 30.18
N ILE A 244 7.92 -27.63 30.51
CA ILE A 244 9.33 -27.17 30.55
C ILE A 244 9.37 -25.87 31.39
N PRO A 245 10.42 -25.63 32.20
CA PRO A 245 10.32 -24.96 33.50
C PRO A 245 10.54 -23.43 33.48
N LYS A 246 9.89 -22.76 34.44
CA LYS A 246 10.27 -21.42 34.93
C LYS A 246 11.60 -21.49 35.69
N GLN A 247 12.56 -20.66 35.30
CA GLN A 247 13.63 -19.98 36.08
C GLN A 247 14.77 -19.69 35.08
N ILE A 248 15.21 -18.45 34.86
CA ILE A 248 16.09 -17.63 35.72
C ILE A 248 15.91 -16.16 35.26
N MET A 249 15.26 -15.31 36.07
CA MET A 249 15.84 -14.24 36.93
C MET A 249 16.22 -12.94 36.19
N ASN A 250 15.43 -11.88 36.40
CA ASN A 250 15.67 -10.79 37.36
C ASN A 250 16.64 -9.72 36.84
N MET A 251 16.08 -8.68 36.21
CA MET A 251 16.53 -7.30 36.44
C MET A 251 15.31 -6.48 36.86
N LYS A 252 15.38 -5.90 38.07
CA LYS A 252 14.37 -4.98 38.58
C LYS A 252 14.24 -3.78 37.63
N PRO A 253 13.03 -3.29 37.31
CA PRO A 253 12.89 -2.04 36.62
C PRO A 253 13.33 -0.93 37.58
N VAL A 254 14.45 -0.27 37.27
CA VAL A 254 14.80 0.99 37.93
C VAL A 254 13.83 2.03 37.36
N SER A 255 12.74 2.27 38.07
CA SER A 255 11.81 3.36 37.79
C SER A 255 12.49 4.70 38.14
N LYS A 256 13.28 5.24 37.22
CA LYS A 256 13.51 6.69 37.21
C LYS A 256 12.27 7.32 36.58
N GLN A 257 11.45 7.96 37.41
CA GLN A 257 10.44 8.89 36.93
C GLN A 257 11.16 9.96 36.10
N VAL A 258 10.96 9.92 34.77
CA VAL A 258 11.44 10.96 33.87
C VAL A 258 10.54 12.17 34.07
N VAL A 259 11.09 13.19 34.73
CA VAL A 259 10.48 14.51 34.81
C VAL A 259 10.50 15.08 33.39
N ASN A 260 9.32 15.33 32.82
CA ASN A 260 9.16 15.79 31.45
C ASN A 260 9.48 17.29 31.39
N ASP A 261 10.72 17.67 31.06
CA ASP A 261 11.14 19.08 30.91
C ASP A 261 10.77 19.69 29.53
N GLY A 262 10.07 18.93 28.67
CA GLY A 262 9.75 19.33 27.30
C GLY A 262 10.88 19.07 26.30
N SER A 263 12.01 18.50 26.71
CA SER A 263 13.09 18.08 25.80
C SER A 263 12.75 16.80 25.04
N MET A 264 12.95 16.85 23.73
CA MET A 264 12.86 15.68 22.86
C MET A 264 14.13 14.84 23.00
N THR A 265 14.00 13.52 22.99
CA THR A 265 15.12 12.58 23.11
C THR A 265 15.00 11.43 22.12
N LEU A 266 16.12 10.88 21.66
CA LEU A 266 16.14 9.65 20.88
C LEU A 266 15.81 8.46 21.79
N THR A 267 14.76 7.70 21.47
CA THR A 267 14.26 6.61 22.32
C THR A 267 14.61 5.22 21.80
N HIS A 268 14.63 5.04 20.47
CA HIS A 268 14.95 3.76 19.85
C HIS A 268 15.72 3.98 18.56
N MET A 269 16.64 3.06 18.29
CA MET A 269 17.34 2.95 17.02
C MET A 269 17.19 1.54 16.47
N PHE A 270 16.91 1.46 15.16
CA PHE A 270 16.76 0.20 14.45
C PHE A 270 17.56 0.20 13.16
N ILE A 271 18.14 -0.97 12.87
CA ILE A 271 18.87 -1.26 11.65
C ILE A 271 18.14 -2.41 10.97
N TYR A 272 18.09 -2.42 9.65
CA TYR A 272 17.49 -3.51 8.88
C TYR A 272 18.53 -4.01 7.89
N PRO A 273 19.46 -4.88 8.32
CA PRO A 273 20.60 -5.29 7.51
C PRO A 273 20.18 -5.89 6.17
N VAL A 274 19.22 -6.80 6.22
CA VAL A 274 18.62 -7.41 5.03
C VAL A 274 17.31 -6.69 4.69
N LYS A 275 17.18 -6.25 3.45
CA LYS A 275 15.97 -5.60 2.92
C LYS A 275 14.76 -6.50 3.16
N SER A 276 13.70 -5.91 3.72
CA SER A 276 12.44 -6.58 4.04
C SER A 276 12.49 -7.63 5.15
N CYS A 277 13.63 -7.84 5.81
CA CYS A 277 13.74 -8.72 6.98
C CYS A 277 13.52 -8.00 8.32
N GLY A 278 13.62 -8.73 9.43
CA GLY A 278 13.51 -8.22 10.80
C GLY A 278 14.49 -7.09 11.13
N ALA A 279 14.23 -6.40 12.24
CA ALA A 279 15.04 -5.27 12.70
C ALA A 279 16.08 -5.73 13.74
N VAL A 280 17.24 -5.07 13.75
CA VAL A 280 18.18 -5.10 14.87
C VAL A 280 17.96 -3.85 15.70
N ARG A 281 17.55 -4.00 16.96
CA ARG A 281 17.50 -2.89 17.92
C ARG A 281 18.91 -2.62 18.44
N VAL A 282 19.33 -1.36 18.42
CA VAL A 282 20.66 -0.93 18.88
C VAL A 282 20.55 0.29 19.79
N ASP A 283 21.49 0.43 20.71
CA ASP A 283 21.54 1.58 21.63
C ASP A 283 22.59 2.62 21.23
N ASN A 284 23.62 2.22 20.48
CA ASN A 284 24.68 3.09 19.98
C ASN A 284 25.19 2.53 18.65
N TRP A 285 25.22 3.34 17.60
CA TRP A 285 25.62 2.85 16.27
C TRP A 285 26.32 3.89 15.41
N ILE A 286 27.12 3.40 14.46
CA ILE A 286 27.90 4.22 13.53
C ILE A 286 27.01 4.68 12.37
N ILE A 287 27.10 5.96 12.05
CA ILE A 287 26.55 6.56 10.84
C ILE A 287 27.65 6.55 9.78
N GLY A 288 27.39 5.87 8.68
CA GLY A 288 28.20 5.88 7.47
C GLY A 288 27.62 6.79 6.37
N PRO A 289 28.25 6.82 5.19
CA PRO A 289 27.83 7.65 4.07
C PRO A 289 26.49 7.25 3.44
N ARG A 290 25.94 6.07 3.79
CA ARG A 290 24.68 5.52 3.25
C ARG A 290 23.54 5.44 4.28
N GLY A 291 23.77 5.91 5.51
CA GLY A 291 22.87 5.68 6.64
C GLY A 291 23.60 5.00 7.80
N PHE A 292 22.90 4.25 8.65
CA PHE A 292 23.57 3.40 9.63
C PHE A 292 24.47 2.37 8.95
N LEU A 293 25.63 2.09 9.54
CA LEU A 293 26.53 1.05 9.06
C LEU A 293 25.77 -0.28 8.95
N PHE A 294 25.90 -0.96 7.81
CA PHE A 294 25.22 -2.21 7.46
C PHE A 294 23.71 -2.13 7.23
N ASP A 295 23.12 -0.93 7.20
CA ASP A 295 21.68 -0.78 7.00
C ASP A 295 21.25 -0.98 5.53
N ARG A 296 20.38 -1.97 5.29
CA ARG A 296 19.90 -2.41 3.96
C ARG A 296 21.05 -2.65 2.97
N GLU A 297 22.13 -3.31 3.41
CA GLU A 297 23.21 -3.72 2.50
C GLU A 297 22.95 -5.07 1.83
N TRP A 298 22.02 -5.89 2.34
CA TRP A 298 21.66 -7.18 1.76
C TRP A 298 20.22 -7.21 1.25
N MET A 299 19.94 -8.09 0.30
CA MET A 299 18.58 -8.41 -0.15
C MET A 299 18.45 -9.89 -0.52
N VAL A 300 17.26 -10.43 -0.28
CA VAL A 300 16.89 -11.75 -0.80
C VAL A 300 16.37 -11.60 -2.22
N VAL A 301 16.86 -12.42 -3.14
CA VAL A 301 16.43 -12.46 -4.53
C VAL A 301 15.97 -13.85 -4.91
N THR A 302 15.08 -13.92 -5.89
CA THR A 302 14.69 -15.18 -6.57
C THR A 302 15.76 -15.63 -7.56
N PHE A 303 15.61 -16.85 -8.10
CA PHE A 303 16.47 -17.38 -9.17
C PHE A 303 16.51 -16.48 -10.42
N ALA A 304 15.44 -15.71 -10.66
CA ALA A 304 15.34 -14.75 -11.75
C ALA A 304 16.03 -13.40 -11.44
N GLY A 305 16.70 -13.28 -10.29
CA GLY A 305 17.36 -12.06 -9.83
C GLY A 305 16.40 -10.98 -9.32
N VAL A 306 15.11 -11.28 -9.16
CA VAL A 306 14.12 -10.30 -8.65
C VAL A 306 14.20 -10.24 -7.13
N SER A 307 14.40 -9.03 -6.58
CA SER A 307 14.35 -8.78 -5.12
C SER A 307 12.98 -9.12 -4.56
N LEU A 308 12.97 -9.93 -3.50
CA LEU A 308 11.78 -10.18 -2.71
C LEU A 308 11.50 -9.02 -1.76
N THR A 309 10.21 -8.76 -1.56
CA THR A 309 9.71 -7.75 -0.63
C THR A 309 8.66 -8.36 0.27
N GLN A 310 8.42 -7.77 1.45
CA GLN A 310 7.38 -8.27 2.38
C GLN A 310 5.97 -8.30 1.76
N LYS A 311 5.70 -7.51 0.71
CA LYS A 311 4.42 -7.58 -0.02
C LYS A 311 4.23 -8.93 -0.71
N GLN A 312 5.31 -9.44 -1.31
CA GLN A 312 5.33 -10.71 -2.01
C GLN A 312 5.46 -11.87 -1.03
N GLU A 313 6.37 -11.76 -0.05
CA GLU A 313 6.65 -12.80 0.94
C GLU A 313 6.70 -12.17 2.34
N SER A 314 5.59 -12.21 3.09
CA SER A 314 5.51 -11.52 4.38
C SER A 314 6.37 -12.18 5.46
N ASN A 315 6.64 -13.49 5.34
CA ASN A 315 7.49 -14.22 6.28
C ASN A 315 8.96 -13.77 6.26
N LEU A 316 9.37 -12.93 5.29
CA LEU A 316 10.66 -12.24 5.36
C LEU A 316 10.84 -11.49 6.69
N CYS A 317 9.77 -10.93 7.28
CA CYS A 317 9.87 -10.23 8.56
C CYS A 317 10.36 -11.12 9.71
N LEU A 318 10.15 -12.44 9.62
CA LEU A 318 10.55 -13.43 10.62
C LEU A 318 12.00 -13.88 10.47
N VAL A 319 12.67 -13.50 9.37
CA VAL A 319 14.13 -13.65 9.26
C VAL A 319 14.73 -12.55 10.10
N GLU A 320 15.30 -12.91 11.25
CA GLU A 320 15.88 -11.99 12.22
C GLU A 320 17.39 -11.89 12.00
N PRO A 321 17.89 -10.74 11.49
CA PRO A 321 19.32 -10.51 11.39
C PRO A 321 19.91 -10.08 12.73
N ASN A 322 21.19 -10.37 12.96
CA ASN A 322 22.00 -9.83 14.04
C ASN A 322 23.43 -9.56 13.53
N ILE A 323 23.97 -8.38 13.81
CA ILE A 323 25.32 -7.99 13.37
C ILE A 323 26.27 -8.13 14.55
N ASP A 324 27.17 -9.11 14.47
CA ASP A 324 28.27 -9.27 15.44
C ASP A 324 29.54 -8.64 14.87
N LEU A 325 29.83 -7.42 15.32
CA LEU A 325 31.03 -6.68 14.93
C LEU A 325 32.32 -7.31 15.48
N GLY A 326 32.27 -8.02 16.61
CA GLY A 326 33.43 -8.65 17.23
C GLY A 326 33.88 -9.89 16.45
N ARG A 327 32.92 -10.66 15.95
CA ARG A 327 33.16 -11.83 15.07
C ARG A 327 33.23 -11.48 13.59
N GLY A 328 32.82 -10.28 13.20
CA GLY A 328 32.79 -9.86 11.79
C GLY A 328 31.74 -10.61 10.97
N VAL A 329 30.59 -10.98 11.56
CA VAL A 329 29.55 -11.77 10.89
C VAL A 329 28.14 -11.17 11.04
N LEU A 330 27.33 -11.31 9.99
CA LEU A 330 25.88 -11.20 10.01
C LEU A 330 25.30 -12.58 10.30
N ILE A 331 24.58 -12.72 11.40
CA ILE A 331 23.86 -13.94 11.78
C ILE A 331 22.40 -13.77 11.34
N LEU A 332 21.82 -14.77 10.68
CA LEU A 332 20.40 -14.83 10.34
C LEU A 332 19.74 -15.95 11.14
N GLN A 333 18.61 -15.63 11.75
CA GLN A 333 17.80 -16.54 12.54
C GLN A 333 16.39 -16.61 11.96
N PHE A 334 15.72 -17.74 12.14
CA PHE A 334 14.34 -17.95 11.75
C PHE A 334 13.72 -18.97 12.70
N PRO A 335 12.42 -18.87 13.05
CA PRO A 335 11.78 -19.81 13.97
C PRO A 335 12.03 -21.28 13.58
N ASP A 336 12.42 -22.09 14.56
CA ASP A 336 12.67 -23.53 14.42
C ASP A 336 13.79 -23.92 13.42
N MET A 337 14.67 -22.98 13.04
CA MET A 337 15.82 -23.22 12.16
C MET A 337 17.14 -22.95 12.89
N PRO A 338 18.24 -23.67 12.56
CA PRO A 338 19.56 -23.34 13.08
C PRO A 338 20.04 -21.99 12.53
N ASP A 339 20.80 -21.24 13.31
CA ASP A 339 21.38 -19.96 12.86
C ASP A 339 22.36 -20.16 11.69
N ILE A 340 22.37 -19.21 10.74
CA ILE A 340 23.37 -19.17 9.66
C ILE A 340 24.20 -17.89 9.75
N SER A 341 25.51 -17.98 9.54
CA SER A 341 26.44 -16.83 9.61
C SER A 341 26.97 -16.46 8.23
N VAL A 342 27.05 -15.16 7.95
CA VAL A 342 27.56 -14.57 6.71
C VAL A 342 28.67 -13.58 7.05
N PRO A 343 29.88 -13.68 6.48
CA PRO A 343 30.94 -12.70 6.74
C PRO A 343 30.55 -11.26 6.39
N LEU A 344 30.92 -10.30 7.26
CA LEU A 344 30.75 -8.86 7.03
C LEU A 344 31.83 -8.27 6.13
N ASP A 345 32.95 -8.96 5.93
CA ASP A 345 34.00 -8.53 5.01
C ASP A 345 33.67 -8.97 3.58
N ALA A 346 34.04 -8.12 2.61
CA ALA A 346 34.01 -8.52 1.21
C ALA A 346 35.09 -9.58 0.98
N PRO A 347 34.82 -10.64 0.18
CA PRO A 347 35.84 -11.63 -0.16
C PRO A 347 37.06 -10.93 -0.77
N SER A 348 38.24 -11.15 -0.17
CA SER A 348 39.50 -10.54 -0.58
C SER A 348 39.78 -10.90 -2.05
N SER A 349 40.06 -9.88 -2.85
CA SER A 349 40.20 -9.92 -4.30
C SER A 349 41.48 -10.62 -4.79
N THR A 350 41.71 -11.89 -4.42
CA THR A 350 42.92 -12.64 -4.83
C THR A 350 42.66 -14.03 -5.40
N ASN A 351 41.41 -14.46 -5.59
CA ASN A 351 41.14 -15.71 -6.30
C ASN A 351 40.30 -15.48 -7.57
N ASP A 352 40.91 -15.79 -8.71
CA ASP A 352 40.40 -15.75 -10.10
C ASP A 352 39.16 -16.63 -10.38
N LYS A 353 38.41 -17.04 -9.34
CA LYS A 353 37.09 -17.70 -9.43
C LYS A 353 35.89 -16.76 -9.20
N LEU A 354 36.13 -15.50 -8.81
CA LEU A 354 35.07 -14.49 -8.58
C LEU A 354 34.49 -13.89 -9.87
N LYS A 355 35.04 -14.21 -11.06
CA LYS A 355 34.50 -13.76 -12.36
C LYS A 355 33.25 -14.52 -12.81
N GLU A 356 32.90 -15.64 -12.17
CA GLU A 356 31.73 -16.48 -12.51
C GLU A 356 30.56 -16.38 -11.51
N LEU A 357 30.68 -15.56 -10.46
CA LEU A 357 29.56 -15.31 -9.55
C LEU A 357 28.59 -14.31 -10.18
N SER A 358 27.45 -14.86 -10.61
CA SER A 358 26.43 -14.22 -11.44
C SER A 358 26.13 -12.78 -11.02
N LEU A 359 26.43 -11.86 -11.92
CA LEU A 359 25.86 -10.51 -11.97
C LEU A 359 24.33 -10.61 -11.96
N CYS A 360 23.72 -10.60 -10.77
CA CYS A 360 22.26 -10.59 -10.66
C CYS A 360 21.75 -9.16 -10.90
N GLN A 361 21.15 -8.94 -12.06
CA GLN A 361 20.44 -7.70 -12.34
C GLN A 361 19.08 -7.72 -11.63
N SER A 362 19.06 -7.20 -10.41
CA SER A 362 17.78 -6.93 -9.71
C SER A 362 17.34 -5.50 -9.97
N LYS A 363 16.03 -5.29 -10.16
CA LYS A 363 15.43 -3.96 -10.16
C LYS A 363 14.90 -3.64 -8.76
N VAL A 364 15.52 -2.69 -8.06
CA VAL A 364 14.90 -2.07 -6.88
C VAL A 364 14.46 -0.67 -7.28
N CYS A 365 13.15 -0.41 -7.24
CA CYS A 365 12.57 0.87 -7.66
C CYS A 365 12.97 1.30 -9.09
N GLY A 366 13.29 0.35 -9.98
CA GLY A 366 13.71 0.61 -11.36
C GLY A 366 15.22 0.71 -11.58
N ASP A 367 16.03 0.70 -10.51
CA ASP A 367 17.50 0.78 -10.57
C ASP A 367 18.11 -0.63 -10.63
N ARG A 368 19.12 -0.81 -11.49
CA ARG A 368 19.96 -2.02 -11.53
C ARG A 368 20.97 -1.93 -10.38
N ILE A 369 20.99 -2.93 -9.51
CA ILE A 369 21.99 -3.04 -8.43
C ILE A 369 23.04 -4.07 -8.81
N GLN A 370 24.30 -3.79 -8.48
CA GLN A 370 25.38 -4.75 -8.51
C GLN A 370 25.70 -5.22 -7.08
N GLY A 371 25.87 -6.53 -6.93
CA GLY A 371 26.16 -7.14 -5.64
C GLY A 371 26.78 -8.52 -5.80
N TRP A 372 27.32 -9.04 -4.72
CA TRP A 372 27.90 -10.38 -4.67
C TRP A 372 27.02 -11.35 -3.89
N ASP A 373 27.08 -12.60 -4.31
CA ASP A 373 26.31 -13.70 -3.75
C ASP A 373 26.93 -14.20 -2.44
N CYS A 374 26.13 -14.32 -1.39
CA CYS A 374 26.63 -14.75 -0.07
C CYS A 374 26.81 -16.27 0.07
N GLY A 375 26.65 -17.04 -1.00
CA GLY A 375 27.00 -18.46 -1.06
C GLY A 375 25.81 -19.41 -0.97
N ASN A 376 26.08 -20.69 -1.25
CA ASN A 376 25.05 -21.72 -1.38
C ASN A 376 24.41 -22.11 -0.04
N GLU A 377 25.16 -22.06 1.07
CA GLU A 377 24.65 -22.43 2.40
C GLU A 377 23.51 -21.49 2.83
N VAL A 378 23.73 -20.17 2.68
CA VAL A 378 22.71 -19.15 2.98
C VAL A 378 21.53 -19.24 2.01
N ALA A 379 21.78 -19.57 0.75
CA ALA A 379 20.73 -19.76 -0.27
C ALA A 379 19.80 -20.94 0.08
N VAL A 380 20.37 -22.07 0.51
CA VAL A 380 19.60 -23.23 0.98
C VAL A 380 18.81 -22.86 2.23
N TRP A 381 19.47 -22.27 3.21
CA TRP A 381 18.85 -21.85 4.47
C TRP A 381 17.64 -20.91 4.25
N LEU A 382 17.79 -19.88 3.40
CA LEU A 382 16.70 -18.97 3.06
C LEU A 382 15.56 -19.67 2.33
N SER A 383 15.89 -20.62 1.46
CA SER A 383 14.89 -21.37 0.70
C SER A 383 14.06 -22.28 1.61
N GLU A 384 14.69 -22.89 2.62
CA GLU A 384 14.02 -23.71 3.63
C GLU A 384 13.18 -22.84 4.58
N ALA A 385 13.77 -21.79 5.15
CA ALA A 385 13.09 -20.88 6.08
C ALA A 385 11.81 -20.27 5.48
N LEU A 386 11.86 -19.86 4.20
CA LEU A 386 10.72 -19.22 3.53
C LEU A 386 9.86 -20.19 2.73
N GLY A 387 10.15 -21.50 2.78
CA GLY A 387 9.39 -22.52 2.03
C GLY A 387 9.36 -22.29 0.52
N ARG A 388 10.40 -21.67 -0.04
CA ARG A 388 10.46 -21.25 -1.45
C ARG A 388 11.84 -21.54 -2.03
N HIS A 389 11.87 -22.34 -3.09
CA HIS A 389 13.14 -22.72 -3.72
C HIS A 389 13.79 -21.59 -4.54
N GLY A 390 15.12 -21.67 -4.66
CA GLY A 390 15.91 -20.81 -5.53
C GLY A 390 16.09 -19.40 -5.00
N LEU A 391 16.07 -19.22 -3.68
CA LEU A 391 16.37 -17.93 -3.05
C LEU A 391 17.87 -17.79 -2.85
N ARG A 392 18.37 -16.56 -3.03
CA ARG A 392 19.77 -16.21 -2.79
C ARG A 392 19.87 -14.90 -2.02
N LEU A 393 20.90 -14.77 -1.19
CA LEU A 393 21.23 -13.53 -0.51
C LEU A 393 22.29 -12.79 -1.30
N ILE A 394 22.00 -11.55 -1.67
CA ILE A 394 22.92 -10.68 -2.39
C ILE A 394 23.27 -9.50 -1.51
N ARG A 395 24.57 -9.19 -1.40
CA ARG A 395 25.04 -7.96 -0.75
C ARG A 395 25.42 -6.91 -1.79
N GLN A 396 24.97 -5.67 -1.60
CA GLN A 396 25.31 -4.55 -2.46
C GLN A 396 26.82 -4.26 -2.45
N TRP A 397 27.35 -3.93 -3.63
CA TRP A 397 28.76 -3.55 -3.77
C TRP A 397 29.05 -2.18 -3.13
N ASN A 398 30.22 -2.00 -2.51
CA ASN A 398 30.57 -0.76 -1.80
C ASN A 398 30.77 0.44 -2.72
N SER A 399 31.17 0.24 -3.98
CA SER A 399 31.31 1.31 -4.99
C SER A 399 30.07 1.50 -5.88
N ASP A 400 28.93 0.89 -5.55
CA ASP A 400 27.67 1.12 -6.29
C ASP A 400 27.06 2.47 -5.84
N LEU A 401 27.23 3.49 -6.68
CA LEU A 401 26.71 4.84 -6.48
C LEU A 401 25.26 4.93 -6.95
N ARG A 402 24.35 4.23 -6.27
CA ARG A 402 22.92 4.32 -6.59
C ARG A 402 22.42 5.76 -6.41
N VAL A 403 22.19 6.44 -7.53
CA VAL A 403 21.49 7.73 -7.63
C VAL A 403 20.13 7.48 -8.28
N PHE A 404 19.05 7.76 -7.55
CA PHE A 404 17.66 7.53 -7.99
C PHE A 404 17.39 8.18 -9.36
N LYS A 405 17.02 7.38 -10.39
CA LYS A 405 16.87 7.81 -11.80
C LYS A 405 15.78 8.86 -12.10
N GLY A 406 15.06 9.36 -11.09
CA GLY A 406 14.03 10.40 -11.24
C GLY A 406 14.55 11.84 -11.31
N ASN A 407 15.82 12.09 -11.00
CA ASN A 407 16.37 13.45 -10.95
C ASN A 407 17.37 13.68 -12.08
N LYS A 408 16.96 14.41 -13.13
CA LYS A 408 17.92 15.03 -14.05
C LYS A 408 18.86 15.90 -13.22
N ILE A 409 20.17 15.63 -13.35
CA ILE A 409 21.22 16.50 -12.80
C ILE A 409 21.07 17.85 -13.52
N LEU A 410 20.53 18.85 -12.83
CA LEU A 410 20.66 20.24 -13.25
C LEU A 410 22.12 20.66 -13.02
N PRO A 411 22.76 21.39 -13.95
CA PRO A 411 24.11 21.90 -13.73
C PRO A 411 24.07 22.89 -12.55
N GLY A 412 24.73 22.55 -11.44
CA GLY A 412 24.80 23.39 -10.23
C GLY A 412 24.06 22.88 -8.98
N GLY A 413 23.45 21.69 -9.00
CA GLY A 413 22.78 21.10 -7.84
C GLY A 413 23.74 20.35 -6.88
N ASN A 414 23.65 20.64 -5.58
CA ASN A 414 24.34 19.94 -4.49
C ASN A 414 24.35 18.41 -4.68
N ASN A 415 25.52 17.76 -4.52
CA ASN A 415 25.65 16.30 -4.48
C ASN A 415 24.64 15.70 -3.49
N LYS A 416 23.68 14.92 -3.99
CA LYS A 416 22.69 14.18 -3.17
C LYS A 416 23.37 12.96 -2.52
N PRO A 417 22.94 12.55 -1.31
CA PRO A 417 23.55 11.46 -0.56
C PRO A 417 23.43 10.11 -1.26
N VAL A 418 24.46 9.27 -1.15
CA VAL A 418 24.48 7.90 -1.67
C VAL A 418 23.55 7.02 -0.82
N LEU A 419 22.72 6.20 -1.46
CA LEU A 419 21.77 5.31 -0.77
C LEU A 419 22.20 3.85 -0.87
N SER A 420 21.94 3.08 0.19
CA SER A 420 21.97 1.61 0.13
C SER A 420 20.73 1.06 -0.60
N LEU A 421 20.32 -0.19 -0.32
CA LEU A 421 19.09 -0.80 -0.85
C LEU A 421 17.81 -0.19 -0.24
N SER A 422 17.94 0.87 0.56
CA SER A 422 16.86 1.72 1.06
C SER A 422 16.02 2.32 -0.08
N ASN A 423 14.72 2.48 0.15
CA ASN A 423 13.80 2.86 -0.94
C ASN A 423 13.97 4.33 -1.37
N GLN A 424 14.06 5.26 -0.42
CA GLN A 424 13.96 6.71 -0.69
C GLN A 424 15.00 7.57 0.05
N ALA A 425 15.38 7.24 1.29
CA ALA A 425 16.34 8.03 2.07
C ALA A 425 17.23 7.14 2.96
N GLN A 426 18.27 7.75 3.55
CA GLN A 426 19.22 7.08 4.44
C GLN A 426 18.59 6.67 5.76
N PHE A 427 17.68 7.49 6.30
CA PHE A 427 16.97 7.21 7.54
C PHE A 427 15.49 7.52 7.40
N LEU A 428 14.68 6.79 8.15
CA LEU A 428 13.29 7.14 8.44
C LEU A 428 13.16 7.44 9.93
N LEU A 429 12.67 8.62 10.27
CA LEU A 429 12.36 9.02 11.64
C LEU A 429 10.85 9.03 11.86
N ILE A 430 10.41 8.56 13.03
CA ILE A 430 9.03 8.70 13.52
C ILE A 430 9.03 9.23 14.96
N SER A 431 7.97 9.93 15.34
CA SER A 431 7.73 10.30 16.73
C SER A 431 6.92 9.22 17.45
N SER A 432 7.33 8.88 18.67
CA SER A 432 6.56 8.01 19.56
C SER A 432 5.21 8.61 19.97
N SER A 433 5.08 9.96 19.93
CA SER A 433 3.82 10.67 20.14
C SER A 433 2.88 10.51 18.94
N SER A 434 3.42 10.47 17.71
CA SER A 434 2.65 10.12 16.50
C SER A 434 2.17 8.67 16.52
N ILE A 435 3.01 7.74 17.01
CA ILE A 435 2.62 6.34 17.19
C ILE A 435 1.51 6.22 18.23
N GLN A 436 1.60 6.95 19.35
CA GLN A 436 0.56 6.96 20.36
C GLN A 436 -0.77 7.48 19.80
N TRP A 437 -0.74 8.63 19.12
CA TRP A 437 -1.90 9.22 18.47
C TRP A 437 -2.58 8.27 17.49
N LEU A 438 -1.81 7.52 16.70
CA LEU A 438 -2.37 6.53 15.79
C LEU A 438 -2.93 5.32 16.57
N SER A 439 -2.23 4.86 17.60
CA SER A 439 -2.66 3.76 18.45
C SER A 439 -3.99 4.05 19.15
N ASP A 440 -4.24 5.30 19.54
CA ASP A 440 -5.47 5.71 20.23
C ASP A 440 -6.69 5.71 19.30
N GLN A 441 -6.48 5.71 17.98
CA GLN A 441 -7.54 5.65 16.97
C GLN A 441 -7.84 4.24 16.44
N LEU A 442 -6.97 3.27 16.73
CA LEU A 442 -7.17 1.90 16.30
C LEU A 442 -8.28 1.24 17.13
N ASP A 443 -9.13 0.47 16.47
CA ASP A 443 -10.10 -0.37 17.16
C ASP A 443 -9.37 -1.52 17.86
N LYS A 444 -9.34 -1.48 19.19
CA LYS A 444 -8.68 -2.49 20.04
C LYS A 444 -9.33 -3.88 19.91
N ALA A 445 -10.54 -3.97 19.36
CA ALA A 445 -11.22 -5.23 19.12
C ALA A 445 -10.76 -5.94 17.83
N GLU A 446 -10.18 -5.21 16.86
CA GLU A 446 -9.82 -5.77 15.55
C GLU A 446 -8.36 -6.26 15.46
N ALA A 447 -7.50 -5.96 16.45
CA ALA A 447 -6.10 -6.40 16.41
C ALA A 447 -5.34 -6.27 17.75
N ASP A 448 -4.37 -7.17 17.94
CA ASP A 448 -3.38 -7.14 19.01
C ASP A 448 -2.29 -6.10 18.69
N PHE A 449 -2.62 -4.82 18.90
CA PHE A 449 -1.69 -3.71 18.75
C PHE A 449 -1.21 -3.24 20.12
N ASP A 450 -0.18 -3.89 20.63
CA ASP A 450 0.70 -3.17 21.55
C ASP A 450 1.48 -2.07 20.78
N LYS A 451 1.93 -1.07 21.52
CA LYS A 451 2.62 0.11 20.96
C LYS A 451 3.91 -0.24 20.22
N GLU A 452 4.61 -1.28 20.66
CA GLU A 452 5.89 -1.71 20.09
C GLU A 452 5.68 -2.44 18.77
N SER A 453 4.71 -3.35 18.71
CA SER A 453 4.23 -4.01 17.49
C SER A 453 3.82 -2.98 16.43
N LEU A 454 3.05 -1.96 16.82
CA LEU A 454 2.66 -0.88 15.92
C LEU A 454 3.88 -0.09 15.41
N MET A 455 4.81 0.27 16.28
CA MET A 455 6.03 0.99 15.94
C MET A 455 6.89 0.21 14.92
N ASN A 456 7.09 -1.09 15.16
CA ASN A 456 7.93 -1.96 14.32
C ASN A 456 7.40 -2.07 12.88
N ARG A 457 6.09 -1.97 12.67
CA ARG A 457 5.46 -1.97 11.33
C ARG A 457 5.89 -0.79 10.45
N PHE A 458 6.24 0.35 11.04
CA PHE A 458 6.70 1.52 10.28
C PHE A 458 8.14 1.39 9.78
N ARG A 459 8.90 0.44 10.33
CA ARG A 459 10.27 0.13 9.92
C ARG A 459 11.19 1.36 9.92
N SER A 460 11.00 2.26 10.88
CA SER A 460 11.82 3.45 11.08
C SER A 460 13.20 3.07 11.60
N ASN A 461 14.18 3.92 11.33
CA ASN A 461 15.52 3.84 11.89
C ASN A 461 15.63 4.53 13.23
N LEU A 462 14.93 5.66 13.37
CA LEU A 462 15.02 6.56 14.50
C LEU A 462 13.62 6.75 15.07
N VAL A 463 13.49 6.61 16.39
CA VAL A 463 12.25 6.92 17.11
C VAL A 463 12.56 7.93 18.19
N VAL A 464 11.89 9.07 18.15
CA VAL A 464 12.09 10.15 19.12
C VAL A 464 10.89 10.31 20.04
N LEU A 465 11.12 10.82 21.24
CA LEU A 465 10.07 11.35 22.10
C LEU A 465 9.70 12.73 21.59
N GLY A 466 8.65 12.82 20.77
CA GLY A 466 8.14 14.10 20.26
C GLY A 466 7.21 14.78 21.27
N SER A 467 7.05 16.09 21.13
CA SER A 467 6.17 16.90 21.97
C SER A 467 4.71 16.81 21.53
N LYS A 468 4.46 16.76 20.22
CA LYS A 468 3.12 16.68 19.62
C LYS A 468 3.06 15.59 18.54
N PRO A 469 1.88 14.98 18.31
CA PRO A 469 1.68 14.08 17.18
C PRO A 469 1.91 14.77 15.85
N LEU A 470 2.58 14.07 14.94
CA LEU A 470 2.89 14.45 13.56
C LEU A 470 3.75 15.70 13.40
N GLU A 471 4.29 16.27 14.48
CA GLU A 471 5.13 17.48 14.38
C GLU A 471 6.40 17.23 13.53
N GLU A 472 6.87 15.98 13.47
CA GLU A 472 8.05 15.60 12.70
C GLU A 472 7.87 15.79 11.19
N THR A 473 6.64 15.92 10.69
CA THR A 473 6.38 16.13 9.26
C THR A 473 6.73 17.54 8.80
N GLU A 474 6.79 18.49 9.73
CA GLU A 474 7.08 19.91 9.46
C GLU A 474 8.55 20.26 9.63
N TRP A 475 9.38 19.34 10.13
CA TRP A 475 10.79 19.60 10.37
C TRP A 475 11.54 19.76 9.05
N THR A 476 12.34 20.83 8.95
CA THR A 476 13.29 21.02 7.84
C THR A 476 14.66 20.45 8.19
N HIS A 477 15.06 20.53 9.46
CA HIS A 477 16.30 20.01 10.01
C HIS A 477 16.04 19.44 11.40
N VAL A 478 16.83 18.45 11.80
CA VAL A 478 16.81 17.92 13.17
C VAL A 478 18.22 17.59 13.59
N GLN A 479 18.58 17.93 14.82
CA GLN A 479 19.85 17.58 15.41
C GLN A 479 19.63 16.55 16.52
N ILE A 480 20.39 15.46 16.49
CA ILE A 480 20.35 14.38 17.47
C ILE A 480 21.77 14.22 18.02
N GLY A 481 21.95 14.56 19.30
CA GLY A 481 23.27 14.70 19.89
C GLY A 481 24.09 15.74 19.12
N ASN A 482 25.22 15.30 18.55
CA ASN A 482 26.12 16.14 17.77
C ASN A 482 25.90 16.04 16.26
N VAL A 483 24.86 15.32 15.82
CA VAL A 483 24.65 15.00 14.41
C VAL A 483 23.45 15.77 13.87
N ARG A 484 23.65 16.49 12.76
CA ARG A 484 22.60 17.26 12.10
C ARG A 484 22.09 16.52 10.87
N PHE A 485 20.78 16.34 10.82
CA PHE A 485 20.06 15.73 9.71
C PHE A 485 19.24 16.78 8.97
N GLN A 486 19.15 16.62 7.66
CA GLN A 486 18.25 17.38 6.80
C GLN A 486 17.01 16.54 6.52
N SER A 487 15.83 17.16 6.58
CA SER A 487 14.57 16.53 6.19
C SER A 487 14.40 16.55 4.67
N GLU A 488 14.11 15.38 4.12
CA GLU A 488 13.81 15.17 2.69
C GLU A 488 12.28 15.11 2.44
N GLY A 489 11.47 15.42 3.46
CA GLY A 489 10.01 15.39 3.41
C GLY A 489 9.37 14.12 4.00
N SER A 490 8.04 14.12 4.06
CA SER A 490 7.28 13.05 4.72
C SER A 490 7.31 11.73 3.95
N CYS A 491 7.25 10.62 4.70
CA CYS A 491 7.26 9.28 4.14
C CYS A 491 5.85 8.79 3.78
N THR A 492 5.57 8.64 2.49
CA THR A 492 4.34 7.97 2.03
C THR A 492 4.39 6.49 2.39
N ARG A 493 3.40 6.03 3.16
CA ARG A 493 3.31 4.65 3.61
C ARG A 493 2.59 3.80 2.57
N CYS A 494 2.98 2.54 2.52
CA CYS A 494 2.31 1.53 1.73
C CYS A 494 1.86 0.38 2.63
N GLN A 495 1.13 -0.57 2.05
CA GLN A 495 0.59 -1.75 2.72
C GLN A 495 1.59 -2.61 3.50
N MET A 496 2.89 -2.39 3.32
CA MET A 496 3.93 -3.04 4.11
C MET A 496 3.74 -2.79 5.62
N ILE A 497 3.14 -1.67 6.04
CA ILE A 497 2.83 -1.43 7.46
C ILE A 497 1.74 -2.35 8.01
N CYS A 498 1.00 -3.05 7.14
CA CYS A 498 -0.05 -3.98 7.57
C CYS A 498 0.48 -5.39 7.85
N ILE A 499 1.80 -5.59 7.83
CA ILE A 499 2.41 -6.89 8.11
C ILE A 499 2.82 -6.92 9.57
N ASN A 500 2.25 -7.85 10.33
CA ASN A 500 2.71 -8.10 11.69
C ASN A 500 4.16 -8.59 11.65
N GLN A 501 5.09 -7.82 12.24
CA GLN A 501 6.51 -8.14 12.15
C GLN A 501 6.92 -9.35 13.01
N SER A 502 6.08 -9.81 13.95
CA SER A 502 6.36 -11.00 14.76
C SER A 502 5.70 -12.28 14.23
N THR A 503 4.62 -12.16 13.44
CA THR A 503 3.87 -13.34 12.94
C THR A 503 3.90 -13.49 11.42
N GLY A 504 4.26 -12.46 10.66
CA GLY A 504 4.17 -12.44 9.20
C GLY A 504 2.74 -12.30 8.66
N GLU A 505 1.72 -12.20 9.53
CA GLU A 505 0.33 -12.09 9.13
C GLU A 505 0.03 -10.72 8.50
N LYS A 506 -0.78 -10.72 7.43
CA LYS A 506 -1.24 -9.51 6.75
C LYS A 506 -2.58 -9.06 7.34
N THR A 507 -2.60 -7.85 7.88
CA THR A 507 -3.79 -7.17 8.40
C THR A 507 -4.24 -6.05 7.46
N GLN A 508 -5.36 -5.38 7.76
CA GLN A 508 -5.77 -4.13 7.10
C GLN A 508 -5.24 -2.89 7.86
N GLU A 509 -5.07 -3.04 9.17
CA GLU A 509 -4.54 -2.02 10.06
C GLU A 509 -3.00 -2.06 10.12
N PRO A 510 -2.33 -0.92 10.40
CA PRO A 510 -2.89 0.40 10.73
C PRO A 510 -3.19 1.26 9.50
N PHE A 511 -3.10 0.71 8.28
CA PHE A 511 -3.20 1.49 7.05
C PHE A 511 -4.60 2.04 6.80
N LYS A 512 -5.65 1.26 7.11
CA LYS A 512 -7.05 1.73 7.04
C LYS A 512 -7.28 2.93 7.96
N THR A 513 -6.89 2.84 9.24
CA THR A 513 -7.01 3.95 10.20
C THR A 513 -6.18 5.16 9.79
N LEU A 514 -4.94 4.94 9.35
CA LEU A 514 -4.07 6.03 8.89
C LEU A 514 -4.62 6.73 7.64
N ALA A 515 -5.24 5.99 6.72
CA ALA A 515 -5.88 6.56 5.53
C ALA A 515 -7.09 7.43 5.89
N ALA A 516 -7.93 6.96 6.83
CA ALA A 516 -9.06 7.74 7.32
C ALA A 516 -8.61 9.01 8.07
N ALA A 517 -7.65 8.87 8.99
CA ALA A 517 -7.16 9.97 9.83
C ALA A 517 -6.46 11.08 9.03
N LEU A 518 -5.86 10.73 7.88
CA LEU A 518 -5.13 11.67 7.02
C LEU A 518 -5.83 11.92 5.68
N HIS A 519 -7.13 11.65 5.58
CA HIS A 519 -7.96 11.92 4.40
C HIS A 519 -7.33 11.41 3.08
N GLY A 520 -6.82 10.17 3.10
CA GLY A 520 -6.17 9.51 1.97
C GLY A 520 -4.70 9.86 1.74
N LYS A 521 -4.16 10.90 2.40
CA LYS A 521 -2.72 11.26 2.34
C LYS A 521 -1.95 10.45 3.36
N ILE A 522 -1.63 9.20 3.03
CA ILE A 522 -1.01 8.24 3.95
C ILE A 522 0.48 8.56 4.15
N LYS A 523 0.79 9.69 4.78
CA LYS A 523 2.15 10.14 5.12
C LYS A 523 2.39 9.96 6.61
N PHE A 524 3.44 9.23 6.98
CA PHE A 524 3.77 9.01 8.39
C PHE A 524 5.28 8.85 8.57
N GLY A 525 5.87 9.65 9.45
CA GLY A 525 7.31 9.79 9.59
C GLY A 525 7.94 10.68 8.51
N VAL A 526 9.21 11.00 8.73
CA VAL A 526 9.99 11.90 7.90
C VAL A 526 11.28 11.23 7.42
N TYR A 527 11.62 11.44 6.17
CA TYR A 527 12.88 10.99 5.61
C TYR A 527 13.99 11.94 6.00
N LEU A 528 15.11 11.38 6.44
CA LEU A 528 16.29 12.16 6.82
C LEU A 528 17.51 11.76 6.00
N SER A 529 18.33 12.75 5.72
CA SER A 529 19.67 12.60 5.17
C SER A 529 20.71 13.24 6.07
N HIS A 530 21.93 12.71 6.03
CA HIS A 530 23.10 13.21 6.72
C HIS A 530 24.23 13.39 5.72
N LYS A 531 24.89 14.54 5.75
CA LYS A 531 26.15 14.79 5.05
C LYS A 531 27.28 14.53 6.04
N SER A 532 28.05 13.47 5.81
CA SER A 532 29.21 13.16 6.66
C SER A 532 30.39 14.01 6.22
N ASP A 533 30.88 14.86 7.12
CA ASP A 533 32.18 15.54 6.99
C ASP A 533 33.30 14.79 7.73
N SER A 534 32.96 13.77 8.52
CA SER A 534 33.93 12.94 9.27
C SER A 534 33.58 11.45 9.22
N ASP A 535 34.61 10.61 9.33
CA ASP A 535 34.46 9.17 9.49
C ASP A 535 34.16 8.83 10.96
N ASN A 536 33.28 7.85 11.21
CA ASN A 536 32.91 7.30 12.52
C ASN A 536 32.03 8.16 13.44
N VAL A 537 31.13 8.96 12.87
CA VAL A 537 30.07 9.63 13.64
C VAL A 537 29.15 8.57 14.28
N LYS A 538 28.83 8.74 15.56
CA LYS A 538 27.92 7.85 16.31
C LYS A 538 26.79 8.66 16.95
N ILE A 539 25.63 8.02 17.07
CA ILE A 539 24.50 8.50 17.88
C ILE A 539 24.07 7.39 18.82
N SER A 540 23.51 7.78 19.97
CA SER A 540 23.08 6.87 21.02
C SER A 540 21.65 7.15 21.47
N VAL A 541 20.93 6.10 21.86
CA VAL A 541 19.65 6.22 22.56
C VAL A 541 19.87 7.05 23.83
N GLY A 542 18.96 8.01 24.06
CA GLY A 542 19.08 9.03 25.09
C GLY A 542 19.65 10.35 24.61
N ASP A 543 20.22 10.41 23.40
CA ASP A 543 20.71 11.68 22.83
C ASP A 543 19.59 12.72 22.75
N LYS A 544 19.93 13.97 23.12
CA LYS A 544 19.02 15.11 23.04
C LYS A 544 18.69 15.40 21.58
N VAL A 545 17.41 15.63 21.31
CA VAL A 545 16.89 16.00 19.99
C VAL A 545 16.52 17.48 20.02
N THR A 546 17.01 18.24 19.05
CA THR A 546 16.68 19.65 18.87
C THR A 546 16.28 19.90 17.42
N VAL A 547 15.27 20.73 17.21
CA VAL A 547 14.82 21.17 15.89
C VAL A 547 15.26 22.63 15.74
N PRO A 548 16.31 22.92 14.95
CA PRO A 548 16.74 24.29 14.71
C PRO A 548 15.62 25.05 13.99
N VAL A 549 15.32 26.26 14.47
CA VAL A 549 14.38 27.19 13.82
C VAL A 549 14.95 27.67 12.49
#